data_AF-A0A2V7KCI9-F1
#
_entry.id   AF-A0A2V7KCI9-F1
#
_cell.length_a   1.000
_cell.length_b   1.000
_cell.length_c   1.000
_cell.angle_alpha   90.00
_cell.angle_beta   90.00
_cell.angle_gamma   90.00
#
_symmetry.space_group_name_H-M   'P 1'
#
loop_
_entity.id
_entity.type
_entity.pdbx_description
1 polymer ?
#
loop_
_entity_poly.entity_id
_entity_poly.type
_entity_poly.pdbx_seq_one_letter_code
_entity_poly.pdbx_strand_id
1 'polypeptide(L)' 'MMLQFSLTALLTLQGPVDWAAFLARQDLVWDRLPIGWGESAFIGNGRLGATIDARDSALGWTINRTDVVHDQSRFP' A
#
# COMPACT_ATOMS: atom_id res chain seq x y z
N MET A 1 34.31 -6.78 36.18
CA MET A 1 34.44 -6.16 34.84
C MET A 1 33.82 -7.11 33.82
N MET A 2 32.54 -6.95 33.47
CA MET A 2 31.96 -7.57 32.28
C MET A 2 30.68 -6.83 31.86
N LEU A 3 30.86 -6.01 30.82
CA LEU A 3 29.98 -5.74 29.69
C LEU A 3 28.48 -5.52 29.95
N GLN A 4 28.14 -4.27 30.25
CA GLN A 4 26.88 -3.67 29.84
C GLN A 4 26.96 -3.39 28.32
N PHE A 5 26.42 -4.29 27.51
CA PHE A 5 26.19 -3.99 26.09
C PHE A 5 25.04 -2.97 26.00
N SER A 6 25.41 -1.71 25.75
CA SER A 6 24.50 -0.59 25.63
C SER A 6 23.54 -0.79 24.46
N LEU A 7 22.23 -0.81 24.74
CA LEU A 7 21.13 -0.79 23.76
C LEU A 7 21.33 0.29 22.67
N THR A 8 22.04 1.36 23.01
CA THR A 8 22.43 2.47 22.12
C THR A 8 23.25 2.02 20.89
N ALA A 9 24.08 0.98 21.01
CA ALA A 9 24.90 0.46 19.90
C ALA A 9 24.05 -0.26 18.82
N LEU A 10 22.94 -0.89 19.23
CA LEU A 10 22.00 -1.54 18.31
C LEU A 10 21.21 -0.52 17.48
N LEU A 11 20.80 0.61 18.09
CA LEU A 11 20.11 1.68 17.35
C LEU A 11 21.03 2.41 16.37
N THR A 12 22.32 2.52 16.67
CA THR A 12 23.31 3.20 15.79
C THR A 12 23.80 2.32 14.65
N LEU A 13 23.62 1.00 14.71
CA LEU A 13 23.94 0.09 13.60
C LEU A 13 22.94 0.21 12.44
N GLN A 14 21.75 0.72 12.71
CA GLN A 14 20.77 1.06 11.67
C GLN A 14 21.08 2.47 11.19
N GLY A 15 22.02 2.58 10.25
CA GLY A 15 22.24 3.83 9.51
C GLY A 15 20.93 4.42 8.97
N PRO A 16 20.92 5.71 8.61
CA PRO A 16 19.70 6.37 8.14
C PRO A 16 19.03 5.56 7.03
N VAL A 17 17.72 5.28 7.19
CA VAL A 17 16.96 4.50 6.21
C VAL A 17 16.85 5.32 4.92
N ASP A 18 17.34 4.75 3.82
CA ASP A 18 17.02 5.24 2.49
C ASP A 18 15.55 4.93 2.19
N TRP A 19 14.68 5.89 2.50
CA TRP A 19 13.24 5.76 2.33
C TRP A 19 12.83 5.59 0.87
N ALA A 20 13.55 6.21 -0.07
CA ALA A 20 13.26 6.06 -1.49
C ALA A 20 13.55 4.64 -1.94
N ALA A 21 14.74 4.11 -1.63
CA ALA A 21 15.10 2.73 -1.95
C ALA A 21 14.24 1.70 -1.21
N PHE A 22 13.78 1.99 0.02
CA PHE A 22 12.88 1.13 0.77
C PHE A 22 11.49 1.04 0.11
N LEU A 23 10.89 2.19 -0.19
CA LEU A 23 9.55 2.25 -0.79
C LEU A 23 9.52 1.70 -2.21
N ALA A 24 10.58 1.92 -3.00
CA ALA A 24 10.68 1.39 -4.36
C ALA A 24 10.62 -0.14 -4.45
N ARG A 25 10.94 -0.86 -3.36
CA ARG A 25 10.79 -2.33 -3.31
C ARG A 25 9.36 -2.79 -3.05
N GLN A 26 8.47 -1.88 -2.68
CA GLN A 26 7.07 -2.16 -2.37
C GLN A 26 6.15 -1.86 -3.57
N ASP A 27 6.72 -1.66 -4.76
CA ASP A 27 5.95 -1.50 -5.98
C ASP A 27 5.07 -2.74 -6.18
N LEU A 28 3.78 -2.50 -6.40
CA LEU A 28 2.83 -3.56 -6.68
C LEU A 28 3.12 -4.11 -8.09
N VAL A 29 3.63 -5.33 -8.14
CA VAL A 29 3.89 -6.06 -9.39
C VAL A 29 3.02 -7.32 -9.36
N TRP A 30 2.31 -7.57 -10.45
CA TRP A 30 1.43 -8.72 -10.59
C TRP A 30 1.94 -9.66 -11.70
N ASP A 31 1.92 -10.96 -11.43
CA ASP A 31 2.27 -11.99 -12.42
C ASP A 31 1.14 -12.24 -13.45
N ARG A 32 -0.07 -11.74 -13.16
CA ARG A 32 -1.24 -11.79 -14.04
C ARG A 32 -2.13 -10.56 -13.82
N LEU A 33 -2.95 -10.22 -14.82
CA LEU A 33 -3.93 -9.14 -14.63
C LEU A 33 -4.90 -9.48 -13.47
N PRO A 34 -5.14 -8.55 -12.55
CA PRO A 34 -6.17 -8.72 -11.53
C PRO A 34 -7.55 -8.68 -12.19
N ILE A 35 -8.46 -9.57 -11.80
CA ILE A 35 -9.83 -9.74 -12.34
C ILE A 35 -10.91 -9.48 -11.28
N GLY A 36 -10.54 -8.92 -10.12
CA GLY A 36 -11.49 -8.59 -9.07
C GLY A 36 -10.90 -7.76 -7.93
N TRP A 37 -11.78 -7.23 -7.09
CA TRP A 37 -11.46 -6.24 -6.06
C TRP A 37 -10.32 -6.64 -5.11
N GLY A 38 -10.27 -7.92 -4.68
CA GLY A 38 -9.28 -8.40 -3.69
C GLY A 38 -7.84 -8.46 -4.21
N GLU A 39 -7.65 -8.32 -5.52
CA GLU A 39 -6.35 -8.36 -6.20
C GLU A 39 -6.07 -7.10 -7.02
N SER A 40 -7.04 -6.19 -7.10
CA SER A 40 -6.92 -4.93 -7.84
C SER A 40 -5.73 -4.10 -7.38
N ALA A 41 -5.14 -3.38 -8.32
CA ALA A 41 -4.30 -2.24 -7.97
C ALA A 41 -5.16 -1.19 -7.26
N PHE A 42 -4.64 -0.60 -6.19
CA PHE A 42 -5.30 0.51 -5.50
C PHE A 42 -4.43 1.77 -5.59
N ILE A 43 -5.07 2.90 -5.83
CA ILE A 43 -4.43 4.22 -5.78
C ILE A 43 -5.34 5.20 -5.05
N GLY A 44 -4.78 6.25 -4.48
CA GLY A 44 -5.58 7.30 -3.86
C GLY A 44 -4.76 8.40 -3.19
N ASN A 45 -5.43 9.49 -2.87
CA ASN A 45 -4.84 10.66 -2.20
C ASN A 45 -5.49 10.97 -0.84
N GLY A 46 -6.11 9.96 -0.22
CA GLY A 46 -6.83 10.08 1.04
C GLY A 46 -8.29 10.56 0.92
N ARG A 47 -8.65 11.27 -0.17
CA ARG A 47 -10.05 11.66 -0.43
C ARG A 47 -10.69 10.92 -1.61
N LEU A 48 -9.93 10.79 -2.70
CA LEU A 48 -10.30 10.04 -3.89
C LEU A 48 -9.43 8.79 -3.95
N GLY A 49 -10.05 7.66 -4.26
CA GLY A 49 -9.37 6.42 -4.55
C GLY A 49 -9.90 5.79 -5.83
N ALA A 50 -9.13 4.84 -6.36
CA ALA A 50 -9.57 3.96 -7.42
C ALA A 50 -9.00 2.55 -7.22
N THR A 51 -9.81 1.54 -7.55
CA THR A 51 -9.33 0.18 -7.76
C THR A 51 -9.36 -0.16 -9.24
N ILE A 52 -8.29 -0.77 -9.74
CA ILE A 52 -8.11 -1.10 -11.16
C ILE A 52 -8.01 -2.62 -11.31
N ASP A 53 -8.89 -3.17 -12.14
CA ASP A 53 -8.97 -4.60 -12.46
C ASP A 53 -9.42 -4.81 -13.91
N ALA A 54 -9.11 -5.97 -14.47
CA ALA A 54 -9.52 -6.38 -15.80
C ALA A 54 -10.99 -6.80 -15.80
N ARG A 55 -11.77 -6.20 -16.70
CA ARG A 55 -13.19 -6.47 -16.93
C ARG A 55 -13.43 -6.55 -18.42
N ASP A 56 -13.99 -7.67 -18.89
CA ASP A 56 -14.39 -7.86 -20.30
C ASP A 56 -13.29 -7.45 -21.31
N SER A 57 -12.05 -7.88 -21.06
CA SER A 57 -10.87 -7.57 -21.89
C SER A 57 -10.42 -6.10 -21.89
N ALA A 58 -10.90 -5.29 -20.94
CA ALA A 58 -10.48 -3.91 -20.71
C ALA A 58 -10.04 -3.70 -19.26
N LEU A 59 -9.37 -2.57 -18.97
CA LEU A 59 -9.14 -2.14 -17.59
C LEU A 59 -10.35 -1.37 -17.09
N GLY A 60 -11.02 -1.92 -16.09
CA GLY A 60 -12.08 -1.28 -15.33
C GLY A 60 -11.52 -0.49 -14.17
N TRP A 61 -12.10 0.69 -13.93
CA TRP A 61 -11.74 1.56 -12.82
C TRP A 61 -12.97 1.74 -11.95
N THR A 62 -12.88 1.33 -10.69
CA THR A 62 -13.91 1.64 -9.69
C THR A 62 -13.42 2.81 -8.86
N ILE A 63 -14.12 3.93 -8.94
CA ILE A 63 -13.75 5.17 -8.23
C ILE A 63 -14.49 5.22 -6.89
N ASN A 64 -13.77 5.57 -5.84
CA ASN A 64 -14.31 5.72 -4.49
C ASN A 64 -13.96 7.09 -3.89
N ARG A 65 -14.84 7.59 -3.04
CA ARG A 65 -14.63 8.83 -2.27
C ARG A 65 -14.88 8.54 -0.80
N THR A 66 -14.04 9.09 0.09
CA THR A 66 -14.20 8.90 1.54
C THR A 66 -15.34 9.73 2.15
N ASP A 67 -15.84 10.74 1.43
CA ASP A 67 -16.93 11.60 1.89
C ASP A 67 -18.29 11.29 1.22
N VAL A 68 -18.39 10.15 0.53
CA VAL A 68 -19.63 9.65 -0.06
C VAL A 68 -19.89 8.25 0.44
N VAL A 69 -20.95 8.11 1.24
CA VAL A 69 -21.40 6.83 1.78
C VAL A 69 -22.87 6.62 1.40
N HIS A 70 -23.25 5.36 1.24
CA HIS A 70 -24.65 4.95 1.12
C HIS A 70 -24.94 3.83 2.13
N ASP A 71 -26.21 3.50 2.30
CA ASP A 71 -26.73 2.52 3.25
C ASP A 71 -26.05 1.12 3.21
N GLN A 72 -25.49 0.71 2.05
CA GLN A 72 -24.76 -0.56 1.90
C GLN A 72 -23.23 -0.39 1.91
N SER A 73 -22.71 0.80 2.21
CA SER A 73 -21.25 1.00 2.32
C SER A 73 -20.71 0.21 3.52
N ARG A 74 -19.63 -0.54 3.31
CA ARG A 74 -19.03 -1.41 4.33
C ARG A 74 -18.33 -0.64 5.47
N PHE A 75 -18.25 0.69 5.36
CA PHE A 75 -17.66 1.59 6.34
C PHE A 75 -18.56 2.82 6.50
N PRO A 76 -18.73 3.35 7.73
CA PRO A 76 -19.50 4.56 8.01
C PRO A 76 -18.82 5.84 7.52
#